data_AF-Q8F7E0-F1
#
_entry.id   AF-Q8F7E0-F1
#
_cell.length_a   1.000
_cell.length_b   1.000
_cell.length_c   1.000
_cell.angle_alpha   90.00
_cell.angle_beta   90.00
_cell.angle_gamma   90.00
#
_symmetry.space_group_name_H-M   'P 1'
#
loop_
_entity.id
_entity.type
_entity.pdbx_description
1 polymer ?
#
loop_
_entity_poly.entity_id
_entity_poly.type
_entity_poly.pdbx_seq_one_letter_code
_entity_poly.pdbx_strand_id
1 'polypeptide(L)'
;MGSYVHAKSLSDKKEKVKFMISLEMIGYFSDERDSQSYPNFLMSLKYPSKGNFIAGIGKSKEEKILEEIAASFEKENNITFEYFSTDISIPGIDFSDHLNYWKFGFNAIMITDTAFLRNKNYHKRSDTIDTLQFEKIKFVIEGLVFFLINLE
;
A
#
# COMPACT_ATOMS: atom_id res chain seq x y z
N MET A 1 -3.46 17.55 9.89
CA MET A 1 -3.77 16.43 8.97
C MET A 1 -4.92 15.62 9.55
N GLY A 2 -5.87 15.16 8.73
CA GLY A 2 -7.09 14.50 9.21
C GLY A 2 -6.85 13.16 9.92
N SER A 3 -5.98 12.31 9.37
CA SER A 3 -5.61 11.03 9.98
C SER A 3 -4.99 11.16 11.36
N TYR A 4 -4.20 12.21 11.61
CA TYR A 4 -3.68 12.48 12.95
C TYR A 4 -4.81 12.71 13.96
N VAL A 5 -5.81 13.54 13.61
CA VAL A 5 -6.96 13.82 14.48
C VAL A 5 -7.74 12.55 14.75
N HIS A 6 -7.97 11.73 13.72
CA HIS A 6 -8.71 10.48 13.86
C HIS A 6 -7.94 9.45 14.71
N ALA A 7 -6.68 9.16 14.38
CA ALA A 7 -5.85 8.22 15.13
C ALA A 7 -5.68 8.66 16.60
N LYS A 8 -5.50 9.95 16.86
CA LYS A 8 -5.49 10.48 18.23
C LYS A 8 -6.80 10.20 18.95
N SER A 9 -7.94 10.45 18.30
CA SER A 9 -9.25 10.23 18.91
C SER A 9 -9.49 8.76 19.30
N LEU A 10 -9.03 7.81 18.47
CA LEU A 10 -9.09 6.38 18.77
C LEU A 10 -8.19 6.03 19.97
N SER A 11 -6.99 6.61 20.02
CA SER A 11 -6.04 6.42 21.12
C SER A 11 -6.57 6.98 22.44
N ASP A 12 -7.08 8.22 22.44
CA ASP A 12 -7.67 8.88 23.60
C ASP A 12 -8.86 8.09 24.18
N LYS A 13 -9.69 7.52 23.30
CA LYS A 13 -10.84 6.67 23.66
C LYS A 13 -10.44 5.23 24.00
N LYS A 14 -9.18 4.84 23.80
CA LYS A 14 -8.67 3.46 23.98
C LYS A 14 -9.45 2.43 23.16
N GLU A 15 -9.81 2.80 21.94
CA GLU A 15 -10.51 1.91 21.02
C GLU A 15 -9.66 0.69 20.67
N LYS A 16 -10.31 -0.48 20.56
CA LYS A 16 -9.64 -1.73 20.17
C LYS A 16 -9.60 -1.83 18.65
N VAL A 17 -8.52 -1.32 18.06
CA VAL A 17 -8.27 -1.39 16.61
C VAL A 17 -7.37 -2.59 16.31
N LYS A 18 -7.84 -3.54 15.49
CA LYS A 18 -7.06 -4.71 15.06
C LYS A 18 -5.90 -4.29 14.15
N PHE A 19 -6.21 -3.53 13.11
CA PHE A 19 -5.26 -2.82 12.25
C PHE A 19 -5.98 -1.72 11.44
N MET A 20 -5.21 -0.85 10.81
CA MET A 20 -5.66 0.14 9.84
C MET A 20 -5.03 -0.15 8.47
N ILE A 21 -5.82 -0.04 7.41
CA ILE A 21 -5.33 -0.10 6.02
C ILE A 21 -5.48 1.28 5.40
N SER A 22 -4.37 1.85 4.95
CA SER A 22 -4.34 3.06 4.12
C SER A 22 -4.28 2.65 2.65
N LEU A 23 -5.16 3.19 1.81
CA LEU A 23 -5.07 3.02 0.35
C LEU A 23 -4.44 4.29 -0.22
N GLU A 24 -3.18 4.22 -0.65
CA GLU A 24 -2.44 5.39 -1.13
C GLU A 24 -1.97 5.19 -2.56
N MET A 25 -2.83 5.67 -3.44
CA MET A 25 -2.96 5.38 -4.87
C MET A 25 -2.95 3.88 -5.18
N ILE A 26 -3.94 3.43 -5.95
CA ILE A 26 -4.11 2.01 -6.28
C ILE A 26 -4.50 1.83 -7.75
N GLY A 27 -4.26 2.85 -8.58
CA GLY A 27 -4.90 2.99 -9.89
C GLY A 27 -3.96 3.14 -11.08
N TYR A 28 -2.67 3.45 -10.87
CA TYR A 28 -1.71 3.66 -11.94
C TYR A 28 -0.77 2.47 -12.09
N PHE A 29 -0.80 1.83 -13.26
CA PHE A 29 0.02 0.65 -13.55
C PHE A 29 0.69 0.76 -14.92
N SER A 30 1.75 -0.01 -15.15
CA SER A 30 2.44 -0.05 -16.43
C SER A 30 3.13 -1.39 -16.63
N ASP A 31 2.93 -1.98 -17.81
CA ASP A 31 3.58 -3.22 -18.24
C ASP A 31 4.91 -2.96 -18.98
N GLU A 32 5.28 -1.68 -19.13
CA GLU A 32 6.55 -1.25 -19.70
C GLU A 32 7.71 -1.60 -18.77
N ARG A 33 8.82 -2.04 -19.36
CA ARG A 33 10.05 -2.28 -18.61
C ARG A 33 10.57 -0.97 -17.99
N ASP A 34 11.12 -1.05 -16.78
CA ASP A 34 11.70 0.08 -16.04
C ASP A 34 10.69 1.21 -15.76
N SER A 35 9.40 0.89 -15.77
CA SER A 35 8.31 1.81 -15.39
C SER A 35 8.15 1.96 -13.88
N GLN A 36 8.80 1.09 -13.10
CA GLN A 36 8.87 1.17 -11.65
C GLN A 36 10.24 1.65 -11.21
N SER A 37 10.27 2.72 -10.40
CA SER A 37 11.48 3.15 -9.70
C SER A 37 11.42 2.77 -8.21
N TYR A 38 12.56 2.82 -7.53
CA TYR A 38 12.68 2.47 -6.11
C TYR A 38 13.56 3.47 -5.37
N PRO A 39 13.33 3.70 -4.05
CA PRO A 39 14.15 4.61 -3.25
C PRO A 39 15.63 4.23 -3.19
N ASN A 40 15.97 2.94 -3.34
CA ASN A 40 17.36 2.47 -3.36
C ASN A 40 17.58 1.32 -4.35
N PHE A 41 18.83 1.14 -4.77
CA PHE A 41 19.23 0.15 -5.78
C PHE A 41 19.00 -1.30 -5.32
N LEU A 42 19.17 -1.61 -4.03
CA LEU A 42 18.96 -2.98 -3.53
C LEU A 42 17.52 -3.43 -3.70
N MET A 43 16.55 -2.52 -3.52
CA MET A 43 15.14 -2.80 -3.80
C MET A 43 14.90 -3.11 -5.28
N SER A 44 15.60 -2.43 -6.20
CA SER A 44 15.47 -2.71 -7.64
C SER A 44 16.02 -4.08 -8.07
N LEU A 45 16.84 -4.72 -7.23
CA LEU A 45 17.30 -6.11 -7.45
C LEU A 45 16.29 -7.15 -6.94
N LYS A 46 15.46 -6.78 -5.96
CA LYS A 46 14.49 -7.67 -5.32
C LYS A 46 13.11 -7.59 -5.98
N TYR A 47 12.66 -6.39 -6.31
CA TYR A 47 11.29 -6.11 -6.75
C TYR A 47 11.19 -5.89 -8.28
N PRO A 48 10.01 -6.09 -8.89
CA PRO A 48 9.84 -6.03 -10.35
C PRO A 48 10.23 -4.68 -10.98
N SER A 49 10.79 -4.69 -12.19
CA SER A 49 11.06 -3.45 -12.95
C SER A 49 9.82 -2.85 -13.61
N LYS A 50 8.76 -3.64 -13.77
CA LYS A 50 7.47 -3.21 -14.30
C LYS A 50 6.57 -2.74 -13.16
N GLY A 51 5.89 -1.63 -13.36
CA GLY A 51 4.93 -1.09 -12.42
C GLY A 51 3.54 -1.71 -12.56
N ASN A 52 3.43 -3.04 -12.62
CA ASN A 52 2.15 -3.74 -12.83
C ASN A 52 1.68 -4.56 -11.62
N PHE A 53 2.18 -4.21 -10.43
CA PHE A 53 1.82 -4.80 -9.15
C PHE A 53 1.24 -3.76 -8.19
N ILE A 54 0.55 -4.25 -7.15
CA ILE A 54 0.19 -3.48 -5.95
C ILE A 54 1.14 -3.86 -4.81
N ALA A 55 1.50 -2.90 -3.95
CA ALA A 55 2.43 -3.10 -2.86
C ALA A 55 1.77 -2.91 -1.49
N GLY A 56 2.07 -3.79 -0.54
CA GLY A 56 1.80 -3.59 0.88
C GLY A 56 3.04 -3.10 1.62
N ILE A 57 2.93 -2.00 2.36
CA ILE A 57 4.01 -1.40 3.15
C ILE A 57 3.62 -1.41 4.63
N GLY A 58 4.50 -1.95 5.47
CA GLY A 58 4.28 -2.10 6.92
C GLY A 58 5.56 -1.89 7.74
N LYS A 59 5.47 -2.04 9.06
CA LYS A 59 6.66 -2.31 9.89
C LYS A 59 6.85 -3.82 10.04
N SER A 60 7.96 -4.23 10.63
CA SER A 60 8.27 -5.66 10.81
C SER A 60 7.22 -6.41 11.64
N LYS A 61 6.50 -5.73 12.54
CA LYS A 61 5.37 -6.34 13.26
C LYS A 61 4.14 -6.63 12.39
N GLU A 62 4.02 -5.98 11.22
CA GLU A 62 2.95 -6.20 10.25
C GLU A 62 3.33 -7.19 9.14
N GLU A 63 4.51 -7.82 9.18
CA GLU A 63 4.96 -8.79 8.15
C GLU A 63 3.91 -9.89 7.93
N LYS A 64 3.44 -10.52 9.01
CA LYS A 64 2.49 -11.63 8.95
C LYS A 64 1.17 -11.24 8.27
N ILE A 65 0.63 -10.06 8.57
CA ILE A 65 -0.61 -9.61 7.93
C ILE A 65 -0.40 -9.28 6.45
N LEU A 66 0.78 -8.76 6.08
CA LEU A 66 1.14 -8.54 4.68
C LEU A 66 1.26 -9.85 3.91
N GLU A 67 1.83 -10.89 4.51
CA GLU A 67 1.88 -12.25 3.94
C GLU A 67 0.47 -12.83 3.74
N GLU A 68 -0.42 -12.68 4.73
CA GLU A 68 -1.82 -13.14 4.64
C GLU A 68 -2.60 -12.40 3.53
N ILE A 69 -2.36 -11.10 3.35
CA ILE A 69 -2.92 -10.33 2.24
C ILE A 69 -2.34 -10.82 0.92
N ALA A 70 -1.02 -11.01 0.81
CA ALA A 70 -0.39 -11.51 -0.41
C ALA A 70 -0.98 -12.86 -0.84
N ALA A 71 -1.16 -13.79 0.10
CA ALA A 71 -1.80 -15.09 -0.15
C ALA A 71 -3.26 -14.98 -0.61
N SER A 72 -3.97 -13.93 -0.19
CA SER A 72 -5.34 -13.64 -0.64
C SER A 72 -5.39 -13.20 -2.10
N PHE A 73 -4.32 -12.56 -2.61
CA PHE A 73 -4.22 -12.16 -4.00
C PHE A 73 -3.85 -13.32 -4.92
N GLU A 74 -3.07 -14.31 -4.46
CA GLU A 74 -2.70 -15.48 -5.28
C GLU A 74 -3.89 -16.39 -5.66
N LYS A 75 -4.91 -16.46 -4.79
CA LYS A 75 -6.04 -17.37 -4.98
C LYS A 75 -7.09 -16.86 -5.98
N GLU A 76 -7.25 -15.55 -6.10
CA GLU A 76 -8.36 -14.95 -6.87
C GLU A 76 -7.94 -13.90 -7.91
N ASN A 77 -6.73 -13.32 -7.86
CA ASN A 77 -6.48 -12.05 -8.56
C ASN A 77 -5.50 -12.10 -9.74
N ASN A 78 -5.85 -11.29 -10.74
CA ASN A 78 -5.02 -10.99 -11.91
C ASN A 78 -4.00 -9.87 -11.64
N ILE A 79 -3.61 -9.63 -10.39
CA ILE A 79 -2.62 -8.62 -10.03
C ILE A 79 -1.64 -9.15 -8.98
N THR A 80 -0.35 -8.96 -9.24
CA THR A 80 0.71 -9.33 -8.30
C THR A 80 0.66 -8.42 -7.07
N PHE A 81 0.76 -9.03 -5.90
CA PHE A 81 0.91 -8.33 -4.63
C PHE A 81 2.34 -8.46 -4.13
N GLU A 82 3.08 -7.35 -4.12
CA GLU A 82 4.40 -7.26 -3.49
C GLU A 82 4.26 -6.69 -2.09
N TYR A 83 5.21 -6.94 -1.20
CA TYR A 83 5.22 -6.25 0.08
C TYR A 83 6.62 -5.98 0.61
N PHE A 84 6.69 -5.00 1.50
CA PHE A 84 7.90 -4.59 2.18
C PHE A 84 7.57 -4.10 3.59
N SER A 85 8.25 -4.70 4.57
CA SER A 85 8.12 -4.32 5.98
C SER A 85 9.48 -4.03 6.58
N THR A 86 9.56 -2.92 7.31
CA THR A 86 10.80 -2.52 7.98
C THR A 86 10.53 -1.58 9.14
N ASP A 87 11.35 -1.68 10.19
CA ASP A 87 11.41 -0.67 11.26
C ASP A 87 12.36 0.49 10.91
N ILE A 88 13.11 0.38 9.81
CA ILE A 88 14.05 1.41 9.36
C ILE A 88 13.28 2.48 8.58
N SER A 89 13.47 3.75 8.93
CA SER A 89 12.90 4.86 8.16
C SER A 89 13.58 4.93 6.79
N ILE A 90 12.77 4.79 5.72
CA ILE A 90 13.19 4.89 4.32
C ILE A 90 12.28 5.93 3.65
N PRO A 91 12.80 6.88 2.85
CA PRO A 91 11.96 7.83 2.14
C PRO A 91 10.87 7.12 1.31
N GLY A 92 9.62 7.53 1.46
CA GLY A 92 8.49 6.99 0.70
C GLY A 92 7.66 5.94 1.43
N ILE A 93 8.13 5.38 2.54
CA ILE A 93 7.39 4.33 3.26
C ILE A 93 6.35 4.89 4.25
N ASP A 94 6.41 6.18 4.56
CA ASP A 94 5.60 6.85 5.57
C ASP A 94 4.79 8.04 5.02
N PHE A 95 4.55 8.07 3.71
CA PHE A 95 3.94 9.23 3.04
C PHE A 95 2.41 9.26 3.05
N SER A 96 1.74 8.31 3.70
CA SER A 96 0.28 8.29 3.83
C SER A 96 -0.18 8.18 5.29
N ASP A 97 -1.48 8.02 5.48
CA ASP A 97 -2.17 8.17 6.75
C ASP A 97 -1.74 7.15 7.80
N HIS A 98 -1.25 5.97 7.39
CA HIS A 98 -0.73 4.91 8.27
C HIS A 98 0.38 5.41 9.20
N LEU A 99 1.17 6.41 8.79
CA LEU A 99 2.19 7.06 9.62
C LEU A 99 1.60 7.55 10.96
N ASN A 100 0.43 8.19 10.93
CA ASN A 100 -0.19 8.70 12.14
C ASN A 100 -0.71 7.58 13.05
N TYR A 101 -1.14 6.47 12.47
CA TYR A 101 -1.57 5.31 13.25
C TYR A 101 -0.39 4.64 13.94
N TRP A 102 0.74 4.50 13.26
CA TRP A 102 1.99 4.06 13.89
C TRP A 102 2.41 4.96 15.04
N LYS A 103 2.28 6.28 14.90
CA LYS A 103 2.61 7.25 15.97
C LYS A 103 1.81 7.02 17.26
N PHE A 104 0.57 6.57 17.14
CA PHE A 104 -0.29 6.25 18.29
C PHE A 104 -0.26 4.77 18.69
N GLY A 105 0.68 4.00 18.16
CA GLY A 105 0.91 2.60 18.54
C GLY A 105 -0.01 1.58 17.86
N PHE A 106 -0.86 2.01 16.92
CA PHE A 106 -1.70 1.09 16.17
C PHE A 106 -0.88 0.26 15.19
N ASN A 107 -1.40 -0.94 14.86
CA ASN A 107 -0.94 -1.68 13.69
C ASN A 107 -1.55 -1.03 12.45
N ALA A 108 -0.72 -0.69 11.48
CA ALA A 108 -1.18 -0.05 10.26
C ALA A 108 -0.32 -0.44 9.07
N ILE A 109 -0.96 -0.56 7.92
CA ILE A 109 -0.31 -0.86 6.65
C ILE A 109 -0.81 0.11 5.57
N MET A 110 0.00 0.30 4.55
CA MET A 110 -0.36 1.05 3.34
C MET A 110 -0.39 0.10 2.14
N ILE A 111 -1.48 0.13 1.37
CA ILE A 111 -1.60 -0.55 0.09
C ILE A 111 -1.47 0.52 -1.00
N THR A 112 -0.50 0.35 -1.90
CA THR A 112 -0.11 1.40 -2.84
C THR A 112 0.33 0.84 -4.19
N ASP A 113 0.04 1.56 -5.27
CA ASP A 113 0.62 1.37 -6.60
C ASP A 113 2.01 2.02 -6.71
N THR A 114 2.57 2.48 -5.59
CA THR A 114 3.87 3.17 -5.43
C THR A 114 3.91 4.62 -5.91
N ALA A 115 2.76 5.20 -6.29
CA ALA A 115 2.61 6.64 -6.39
C ALA A 115 3.66 7.30 -7.31
N PHE A 116 4.36 8.31 -6.79
CA PHE A 116 5.42 9.05 -7.48
C PHE A 116 6.58 8.19 -7.98
N LEU A 117 6.77 6.96 -7.48
CA LEU A 117 7.77 6.04 -7.99
C LEU A 117 7.41 5.47 -9.36
N ARG A 118 6.17 5.69 -9.82
CA ARG A 118 5.63 5.14 -11.07
C ARG A 118 4.83 6.17 -11.87
N ASN A 119 3.93 6.91 -11.21
CA ASN A 119 3.05 7.90 -11.83
C ASN A 119 3.75 9.26 -12.01
N LYS A 120 4.15 9.57 -13.25
CA LYS A 120 4.76 10.86 -13.62
C LYS A 120 3.79 12.04 -13.55
N ASN A 121 2.49 11.78 -13.44
CA ASN A 121 1.44 12.80 -13.32
C ASN A 121 1.14 13.18 -11.88
N TYR A 122 1.66 12.44 -10.89
CA TYR A 122 1.34 12.69 -9.49
C TYR A 122 1.63 14.14 -9.07
N HIS A 123 0.72 14.75 -8.31
CA HIS A 123 0.71 16.17 -7.94
C HIS A 123 0.70 17.17 -9.12
N LYS A 124 0.29 16.74 -10.32
CA LYS A 124 0.11 17.62 -11.49
C LYS A 124 -1.35 17.63 -11.91
N ARG A 125 -1.74 18.65 -12.69
CA ARG A 125 -3.08 18.74 -13.29
C ARG A 125 -3.39 17.60 -14.27
N SER A 126 -2.36 16.89 -14.74
CA SER A 126 -2.50 15.72 -15.62
C SER A 126 -2.79 14.42 -14.86
N ASP A 127 -2.91 14.46 -13.54
CA ASP A 127 -3.38 13.33 -12.73
C ASP A 127 -4.91 13.22 -12.88
N THR A 128 -5.33 12.67 -14.02
CA THR A 128 -6.73 12.58 -14.41
C THR A 128 -7.23 11.13 -14.38
N ILE A 129 -8.55 10.98 -14.33
CA ILE A 129 -9.23 9.68 -14.35
C ILE A 129 -8.82 8.80 -15.54
N ASP A 130 -8.48 9.42 -16.68
CA ASP A 130 -8.08 8.73 -17.91
C ASP A 130 -6.74 8.00 -17.77
N THR A 131 -5.95 8.33 -16.75
CA THR A 131 -4.66 7.68 -16.46
C THR A 131 -4.81 6.43 -15.59
N LEU A 132 -6.01 6.18 -15.04
CA LEU A 132 -6.28 5.09 -14.11
C LEU A 132 -6.74 3.82 -14.83
N GLN A 133 -6.30 2.67 -14.33
CA GLN A 133 -6.73 1.35 -14.79
C GLN A 133 -7.75 0.75 -13.83
N PHE A 134 -9.03 1.05 -14.07
CA PHE A 134 -10.15 0.63 -13.22
C PHE A 134 -10.27 -0.88 -13.04
N GLU A 135 -9.92 -1.68 -14.04
CA GLU A 135 -9.92 -3.13 -13.92
C GLU A 135 -8.88 -3.61 -12.90
N LYS A 136 -7.68 -3.02 -12.89
CA LYS A 136 -6.66 -3.33 -11.88
C LYS A 136 -7.06 -2.83 -10.50
N ILE A 137 -7.69 -1.66 -10.39
CA ILE A 137 -8.29 -1.17 -9.13
C ILE A 137 -9.28 -2.20 -8.59
N LYS A 138 -10.15 -2.73 -9.45
CA LYS A 138 -11.14 -3.75 -9.07
C LYS A 138 -10.45 -4.96 -8.45
N PHE A 139 -9.41 -5.52 -9.08
CA PHE A 139 -8.67 -6.67 -8.52
C PHE A 139 -8.02 -6.36 -7.16
N VAL A 140 -7.50 -5.13 -6.98
CA VAL A 140 -6.98 -4.69 -5.66
C VAL A 140 -8.08 -4.72 -4.61
N ILE A 141 -9.26 -4.18 -4.91
CA ILE A 141 -10.39 -4.18 -3.98
C ILE A 141 -10.90 -5.60 -3.70
N GLU A 142 -11.03 -6.45 -4.72
CA GLU A 142 -11.46 -7.84 -4.58
C GLU A 142 -10.51 -8.64 -3.67
N GLY A 143 -9.20 -8.48 -3.85
CA GLY A 143 -8.20 -9.14 -2.98
C GLY A 143 -8.26 -8.68 -1.52
N LEU A 144 -8.46 -7.38 -1.30
CA LEU A 144 -8.62 -6.85 0.06
C LEU A 144 -9.94 -7.31 0.69
N VAL A 145 -11.03 -7.35 -0.07
CA VAL A 145 -12.32 -7.88 0.42
C VAL A 145 -12.17 -9.35 0.78
N PHE A 146 -11.57 -10.16 -0.09
CA PHE A 146 -11.32 -11.58 0.17
C PHE A 146 -10.49 -11.78 1.45
N PHE A 147 -9.42 -11.00 1.63
CA PHE A 147 -8.66 -11.01 2.87
C PHE A 147 -9.53 -10.68 4.09
N LEU A 148 -10.31 -9.59 4.04
CA LEU A 148 -11.10 -9.11 5.18
C LEU A 148 -12.22 -10.07 5.59
N ILE A 149 -12.86 -10.76 4.65
CA ILE A 149 -13.94 -11.71 4.96
C ILE A 149 -13.42 -13.05 5.51
N ASN A 150 -12.16 -13.38 5.24
CA ASN A 150 -11.50 -14.60 5.72
C ASN A 150 -10.59 -14.33 6.93
N LEU A 151 -10.60 -13.10 7.46
CA LEU A 151 -9.78 -12.69 8.58
C LEU A 151 -10.33 -13.27 9.90
N GLU A 152 -9.59 -14.18 10.51
CA GLU A 152 -9.86 -14.75 11.85
C GLU A 152 -9.61 -13.73 12.97
#